data_AF-A0A1S3W0C0-F1
#
_entry.id   AF-A0A1S3W0C0-F1
#
_cell.length_a   1.000
_cell.length_b   1.000
_cell.length_c   1.000
_cell.angle_alpha   90.00
_cell.angle_beta   90.00
_cell.angle_gamma   90.00
#
_symmetry.space_group_name_H-M   'P 1'
#
loop_
_entity.id
_entity.type
_entity.pdbx_description
1 polymer ?
#
loop_
_entity_poly.entity_id
_entity_poly.type
_entity_poly.pdbx_seq_one_letter_code
_entity_poly.pdbx_strand_id
1 'polypeptide(L)'
;MLSIKRVPTVVSNYQKEEGGEVLGGGCGRNCLKSCCIQGARLPLYALKRVDKVAEKELPLLGCKEHCSVAFLDSLILGEWEERMQRGLFRYDVTACETKIIPGEYGFIAQLNEGRHLKKRPTEFRVDKVLQPFDETKFNFTKVGQEEVLFQLEASDNGEAQFSPNAPIDVENSPSFVAINVSPIEYGHVLLIPRIFECLPQRIDHASFFLALQMTVEAGNPYFRLGYNSLGAFATINHLHFQAYYLAMPFPIEKAPTKKITKLSDGVKVSKLLNYPVRGLVFEGGHTLESLANAVSEACICLQHNNVPYNVLISDCGRKIFLLPQCYAEKQALGEVSAELLETQVNPAVWEISGHMVLKRKKDYDEASEANAWRLLAEVSLSEERYEEVTALVFQAIASVDLSVKPQCAEEVDSVSSGTQPAMVAGSQQCLVLQ
;
A
#
# COMPACT_ATOMS: atom_id res chain seq x y z
N MET A 1 16.55 1.71 22.53
CA MET A 1 16.19 1.82 21.10
C MET A 1 16.23 0.41 20.52
N LEU A 2 15.14 -0.08 19.92
CA LEU A 2 15.15 -1.37 19.24
C LEU A 2 15.79 -1.18 17.85
N SER A 3 16.83 -1.95 17.55
CA SER A 3 17.50 -1.97 16.26
C SER A 3 17.72 -3.42 15.81
N ILE A 4 17.27 -3.77 14.61
CA ILE A 4 17.55 -5.09 14.02
C ILE A 4 19.06 -5.19 13.73
N LYS A 5 19.68 -6.35 14.02
CA LYS A 5 21.06 -6.62 13.63
C LYS A 5 21.21 -6.47 12.11
N ARG A 6 22.03 -5.49 11.69
CA ARG A 6 22.29 -5.21 10.27
C ARG A 6 23.08 -6.37 9.66
N VAL A 7 22.55 -6.98 8.59
CA VAL A 7 23.39 -7.77 7.67
C VAL A 7 24.05 -6.77 6.72
N PRO A 8 25.38 -6.76 6.58
CA PRO A 8 26.07 -5.86 5.66
C PRO A 8 25.59 -6.09 4.22
N THR A 9 25.11 -5.03 3.57
CA THR A 9 24.66 -5.05 2.19
C THR A 9 25.63 -4.26 1.32
N VAL A 10 26.08 -4.85 0.21
CA VAL A 10 27.01 -4.20 -0.73
C VAL A 10 26.21 -3.21 -1.58
N VAL A 11 26.41 -1.92 -1.35
CA VAL A 11 25.71 -0.85 -2.06
C VAL A 11 26.00 -0.96 -3.57
N SER A 12 24.94 -1.05 -4.39
CA SER A 12 25.06 -1.02 -5.85
C SER A 12 25.69 0.30 -6.32
N ASN A 13 26.68 0.20 -7.21
CA ASN A 13 27.55 1.29 -7.66
C ASN A 13 26.85 2.43 -8.43
N TYR A 14 25.56 2.31 -8.78
CA TYR A 14 24.86 3.37 -9.54
C TYR A 14 24.36 4.55 -8.69
N GLN A 15 24.53 4.50 -7.36
CA GLN A 15 24.01 5.54 -6.46
C GLN A 15 25.02 5.95 -5.38
N LYS A 16 26.32 5.71 -5.61
CA LYS A 16 27.35 6.47 -4.89
C LYS A 16 27.28 7.93 -5.33
N GLU A 17 27.46 8.84 -4.38
CA GLU A 17 27.72 10.26 -4.62
C GLU A 17 29.08 10.44 -5.30
N GLU A 18 29.21 10.01 -6.54
CA GLU A 18 30.35 10.37 -7.37
C GLU A 18 29.99 11.65 -8.11
N GLY A 19 30.57 12.75 -7.60
CA GLY A 19 30.57 14.05 -8.27
C GLY A 19 31.35 13.95 -9.57
N GLY A 20 30.61 13.75 -10.67
CA GLY A 20 31.11 13.95 -12.02
C GLY A 20 30.48 15.23 -12.59
N GLU A 21 31.30 16.26 -12.81
CA GLU A 21 30.89 17.47 -13.52
C GLU A 21 30.55 17.13 -14.98
N VAL A 22 29.30 17.36 -15.41
CA VAL A 22 28.94 17.41 -16.83
C VAL A 22 27.93 18.54 -17.09
N LEU A 23 28.20 19.26 -18.17
CA LEU A 23 27.55 20.47 -18.67
C LEU A 23 26.07 20.26 -19.01
N GLY A 24 25.19 20.78 -18.14
CA GLY A 24 23.74 20.87 -18.32
C GLY A 24 23.10 21.14 -16.97
N GLY A 25 22.26 22.17 -16.84
CA GLY A 25 21.68 22.56 -15.54
C GLY A 25 20.95 21.38 -14.89
N GLY A 26 21.50 20.86 -13.79
CA GLY A 26 20.95 19.72 -13.05
C GLY A 26 21.99 18.93 -12.27
N CYS A 27 21.55 17.89 -11.54
CA CYS A 27 22.43 17.06 -10.71
C CYS A 27 23.11 15.90 -11.48
N GLY A 28 22.99 15.87 -12.81
CA GLY A 28 23.50 14.78 -13.67
C GLY A 28 22.73 13.46 -13.60
N ARG A 29 21.70 13.36 -12.74
CA ARG A 29 20.92 12.13 -12.50
C ARG A 29 19.49 12.19 -13.04
N ASN A 30 19.13 13.24 -13.77
CA ASN A 30 17.79 13.44 -14.31
C ASN A 30 16.67 13.21 -13.26
N CYS A 31 16.88 13.68 -12.02
CA CYS A 31 16.01 13.31 -10.90
C CYS A 31 14.66 14.06 -10.89
N LEU A 32 13.80 13.76 -9.92
CA LEU A 32 12.51 14.43 -9.76
C LEU A 32 12.56 15.73 -8.94
N LYS A 33 13.74 16.15 -8.47
CA LYS A 33 13.90 17.41 -7.73
C LYS A 33 13.86 18.64 -8.64
N SER A 34 13.70 19.81 -8.02
CA SER A 34 13.72 21.13 -8.67
C SER A 34 14.91 21.37 -9.61
N CYS A 35 16.05 20.72 -9.35
CA CYS A 35 17.22 20.81 -10.22
C CYS A 35 17.06 20.14 -11.59
N CYS A 36 16.08 19.25 -11.79
CA CYS A 36 15.93 18.47 -13.04
C CYS A 36 14.47 18.39 -13.53
N ILE A 37 13.47 18.70 -12.69
CA ILE A 37 12.06 18.51 -13.01
C ILE A 37 11.44 19.64 -13.85
N GLN A 38 12.08 20.81 -13.90
CA GLN A 38 11.49 21.98 -14.57
C GLN A 38 11.36 21.74 -16.08
N GLY A 39 10.13 21.82 -16.60
CA GLY A 39 9.84 21.55 -18.01
C GLY A 39 9.80 20.06 -18.39
N ALA A 40 9.99 19.16 -17.41
CA ALA A 40 9.84 17.73 -17.61
C ALA A 40 8.38 17.39 -17.97
N ARG A 41 8.24 16.37 -18.82
CA ARG A 41 6.95 15.88 -19.28
C ARG A 41 6.99 14.36 -19.23
N LEU A 42 5.91 13.78 -18.74
CA LEU A 42 5.75 12.34 -18.60
C LEU A 42 4.36 11.94 -19.10
N PRO A 43 4.17 10.70 -19.55
CA PRO A 43 2.84 10.20 -19.84
C PRO A 43 1.94 10.37 -18.60
N LEU A 44 0.66 10.65 -18.81
CA LEU A 44 -0.33 10.86 -17.77
C LEU A 44 -1.52 9.95 -18.03
N TYR A 45 -1.93 9.22 -17.00
CA TYR A 45 -3.14 8.44 -16.97
C TYR A 45 -4.10 9.01 -15.93
N ALA A 46 -5.24 9.53 -16.38
CA ALA A 46 -6.33 9.97 -15.52
C ALA A 46 -7.31 8.81 -15.32
N LEU A 47 -7.47 8.39 -14.06
CA LEU A 47 -8.35 7.29 -13.65
C LEU A 47 -9.82 7.67 -13.82
N LYS A 48 -10.62 6.69 -14.24
CA LYS A 48 -12.07 6.84 -14.20
C LYS A 48 -12.55 7.08 -12.76
N ARG A 49 -13.50 8.00 -12.56
CA ARG A 49 -14.18 8.13 -11.27
C ARG A 49 -15.13 6.94 -11.08
N VAL A 50 -14.85 6.10 -10.08
CA VAL A 50 -15.63 4.89 -9.79
C VAL A 50 -16.52 5.14 -8.57
N ASP A 51 -17.76 5.55 -8.80
CA ASP A 51 -18.71 5.84 -7.70
C ASP A 51 -19.42 4.58 -7.16
N LYS A 52 -19.33 3.42 -7.83
CA LYS A 52 -20.00 2.17 -7.41
C LYS A 52 -19.10 0.94 -7.58
N VAL A 53 -19.08 0.08 -6.56
CA VAL A 53 -18.55 -1.29 -6.67
C VAL A 53 -19.48 -2.02 -7.64
N ALA A 54 -18.95 -2.57 -8.73
CA ALA A 54 -19.76 -3.37 -9.63
C ALA A 54 -20.24 -4.63 -8.89
N GLU A 55 -21.47 -4.60 -8.35
CA GLU A 55 -22.27 -5.80 -8.09
C GLU A 55 -22.62 -6.43 -9.44
N LYS A 56 -21.64 -7.10 -10.06
CA LYS A 56 -21.97 -8.14 -11.02
C LYS A 56 -21.83 -9.46 -10.31
N GLU A 57 -22.97 -9.98 -9.87
CA GLU A 57 -23.14 -11.42 -9.63
C GLU A 57 -22.45 -12.17 -10.78
N LEU A 58 -21.51 -13.05 -10.45
CA LEU A 58 -20.99 -13.98 -11.45
C LEU A 58 -22.12 -14.94 -11.87
N PRO A 59 -22.22 -15.29 -13.17
CA PRO A 59 -22.76 -16.60 -13.53
C PRO A 59 -21.85 -17.64 -12.88
N LEU A 60 -22.43 -18.42 -11.97
CA LEU A 60 -21.87 -19.69 -11.52
C LEU A 60 -21.42 -20.52 -12.74
N LEU A 61 -20.18 -20.99 -12.68
CA LEU A 61 -19.60 -22.06 -13.50
C LEU A 61 -19.84 -21.98 -15.03
N GLY A 62 -18.80 -21.50 -15.72
CA GLY A 62 -18.52 -21.88 -17.10
C GLY A 62 -18.92 -20.84 -18.14
N CYS A 63 -17.94 -20.08 -18.63
CA CYS A 63 -17.61 -19.99 -20.05
C CYS A 63 -16.42 -19.04 -20.27
N LYS A 64 -15.54 -19.46 -21.18
CA LYS A 64 -14.47 -18.65 -21.75
C LYS A 64 -15.08 -17.48 -22.52
N GLU A 65 -15.14 -16.30 -21.92
CA GLU A 65 -15.34 -15.06 -22.66
C GLU A 65 -14.21 -14.10 -22.30
N HIS A 66 -13.54 -13.62 -23.35
CA HIS A 66 -12.31 -12.84 -23.29
C HIS A 66 -12.44 -11.66 -22.31
N CYS A 67 -11.69 -11.71 -21.21
CA CYS A 67 -11.50 -10.55 -20.34
C CYS A 67 -10.77 -9.49 -21.20
N SER A 68 -11.47 -8.42 -21.60
CA SER A 68 -10.83 -7.30 -22.29
C SER A 68 -9.75 -6.74 -21.37
N VAL A 69 -8.48 -6.87 -21.74
CA VAL A 69 -7.36 -6.33 -20.96
C VAL A 69 -7.60 -4.83 -20.78
N ALA A 70 -7.67 -4.36 -19.54
CA ALA A 70 -7.85 -2.95 -19.26
C ALA A 70 -6.65 -2.16 -19.81
N PHE A 71 -6.88 -0.96 -20.32
CA PHE A 71 -5.82 -0.17 -20.93
C PHE A 71 -4.66 0.11 -19.95
N LEU A 72 -4.98 0.41 -18.68
CA LEU A 72 -3.98 0.61 -17.64
C LEU A 72 -3.05 -0.60 -17.47
N ASP A 73 -3.59 -1.81 -17.57
CA ASP A 73 -2.84 -3.07 -17.47
C ASP A 73 -1.79 -3.17 -18.58
N SER A 74 -2.21 -2.90 -19.82
CA SER A 74 -1.32 -2.88 -20.98
C SER A 74 -0.28 -1.76 -20.90
N LEU A 75 -0.66 -0.59 -20.40
CA LEU A 75 0.24 0.55 -20.20
C LEU A 75 1.34 0.21 -19.19
N ILE A 76 0.98 -0.34 -18.03
CA ILE A 76 1.95 -0.73 -16.99
C ILE A 76 2.94 -1.75 -17.55
N LEU A 77 2.44 -2.82 -18.18
CA LEU A 77 3.31 -3.88 -18.69
C LEU A 77 4.20 -3.40 -19.85
N GLY A 78 3.65 -2.67 -20.82
CA GLY A 78 4.40 -2.15 -21.96
C GLY A 78 5.50 -1.19 -21.54
N GLU A 79 5.21 -0.24 -20.65
CA GLU A 79 6.22 0.69 -20.13
C GLU A 79 7.26 -0.04 -19.27
N TRP A 80 6.84 -1.03 -18.46
CA TRP A 80 7.77 -1.83 -17.64
C TRP A 80 8.74 -2.65 -18.49
N GLU A 81 8.25 -3.32 -19.55
CA GLU A 81 9.08 -4.06 -20.51
C GLU A 81 10.06 -3.16 -21.25
N GLU A 82 9.64 -1.95 -21.64
CA GLU A 82 10.50 -0.95 -22.29
C GLU A 82 11.67 -0.55 -21.38
N ARG A 83 11.43 -0.32 -20.08
CA ARG A 83 12.50 -0.06 -19.11
C ARG A 83 13.41 -1.28 -18.90
N MET A 84 12.87 -2.48 -19.12
CA MET A 84 13.62 -3.73 -19.02
C MET A 84 14.59 -3.87 -20.19
N GLN A 85 14.13 -3.58 -21.40
CA GLN A 85 14.97 -3.51 -22.61
C GLN A 85 16.07 -2.44 -22.50
N ARG A 86 15.79 -1.33 -21.80
CA ARG A 86 16.77 -0.27 -21.51
C ARG A 86 17.76 -0.60 -20.40
N GLY A 87 17.60 -1.73 -19.71
CA GLY A 87 18.52 -2.16 -18.66
C GLY A 87 18.44 -1.35 -17.36
N LEU A 88 17.27 -0.77 -17.04
CA LEU A 88 17.11 0.02 -15.81
C LEU A 88 16.95 -0.83 -14.53
N PHE A 89 16.77 -2.14 -14.68
CA PHE A 89 16.64 -3.06 -13.55
C PHE A 89 17.99 -3.60 -13.09
N ARG A 90 18.10 -3.87 -11.80
CA ARG A 90 19.35 -4.36 -11.21
C ARG A 90 19.66 -5.82 -11.54
N TYR A 91 18.67 -6.58 -11.98
CA TYR A 91 18.76 -7.98 -12.41
C TYR A 91 17.50 -8.34 -13.20
N ASP A 92 17.59 -9.42 -13.97
CA ASP A 92 16.45 -10.00 -14.65
C ASP A 92 15.64 -10.88 -13.69
N VAL A 93 14.41 -10.44 -13.39
CA VAL A 93 13.49 -11.17 -12.50
C VAL A 93 12.80 -12.33 -13.20
N THR A 94 12.71 -12.31 -14.53
CA THR A 94 12.05 -13.37 -15.30
C THR A 94 12.85 -14.67 -15.31
N ALA A 95 14.14 -14.58 -14.96
CA ALA A 95 15.02 -15.73 -14.77
C ALA A 95 14.94 -16.36 -13.36
N CYS A 96 14.17 -15.78 -12.44
CA CYS A 96 14.03 -16.32 -11.08
C CYS A 96 13.26 -17.65 -11.09
N GLU A 97 13.78 -18.65 -10.38
CA GLU A 97 13.12 -19.95 -10.25
C GLU A 97 11.91 -19.84 -9.30
N THR A 98 10.73 -20.20 -9.78
CA THR A 98 9.48 -20.19 -9.01
C THR A 98 8.84 -21.57 -9.02
N LYS A 99 8.37 -22.04 -7.86
CA LYS A 99 7.62 -23.30 -7.73
C LYS A 99 6.50 -23.18 -6.70
N ILE A 100 5.47 -24.00 -6.87
CA ILE A 100 4.44 -24.18 -5.85
C ILE A 100 4.95 -25.24 -4.88
N ILE A 101 4.98 -24.90 -3.60
CA ILE A 101 5.26 -25.83 -2.52
C ILE A 101 4.07 -26.80 -2.40
N PRO A 102 4.28 -28.12 -2.49
CA PRO A 102 3.21 -29.10 -2.35
C PRO A 102 2.55 -29.03 -0.97
N GLY A 103 1.21 -29.05 -0.95
CA GLY A 103 0.39 -29.19 0.25
C GLY A 103 -0.95 -28.45 0.16
N GLU A 104 -1.60 -28.20 1.29
CA GLU A 104 -2.98 -27.69 1.37
C GLU A 104 -3.09 -26.22 0.91
N TYR A 105 -2.13 -25.39 1.32
CA TYR A 105 -2.11 -23.95 1.08
C TYR A 105 -1.47 -23.61 -0.25
N GLY A 106 -0.57 -24.45 -0.76
CA GLY A 106 0.12 -24.21 -2.04
C GLY A 106 0.92 -22.91 -2.03
N PHE A 107 1.75 -22.73 -1.00
CA PHE A 107 2.68 -21.60 -0.90
C PHE A 107 3.56 -21.50 -2.15
N ILE A 108 3.88 -20.27 -2.56
CA ILE A 108 4.69 -20.03 -3.76
C ILE A 108 6.12 -19.73 -3.28
N ALA A 109 7.08 -20.58 -3.64
CA ALA A 109 8.49 -20.34 -3.37
C ALA A 109 9.14 -19.73 -4.61
N GLN A 110 9.86 -18.63 -4.44
CA GLN A 110 10.66 -18.02 -5.49
C GLN A 110 12.07 -17.76 -4.99
N LEU A 111 13.08 -18.13 -5.79
CA LEU A 111 14.49 -17.91 -5.47
C LEU A 111 15.00 -16.60 -6.07
N ASN A 112 15.28 -15.62 -5.22
CA ASN A 112 15.84 -14.32 -5.60
C ASN A 112 17.24 -14.13 -4.98
N GLU A 113 18.22 -14.88 -5.48
CA GLU A 113 19.62 -14.77 -5.04
C GLU A 113 20.19 -13.39 -5.38
N GLY A 114 21.05 -12.86 -4.50
CA GLY A 114 21.71 -11.56 -4.71
C GLY A 114 20.80 -10.32 -4.67
N ARG A 115 19.47 -10.46 -4.70
CA ARG A 115 18.53 -9.34 -4.52
C ARG A 115 18.78 -8.62 -3.20
N HIS A 116 18.97 -9.40 -2.14
CA HIS A 116 19.21 -8.87 -0.81
C HIS A 116 20.52 -8.09 -0.74
N LEU A 117 21.58 -8.51 -1.46
CA LEU A 117 22.87 -7.80 -1.53
C LEU A 117 22.76 -6.42 -2.19
N LYS A 118 21.79 -6.24 -3.09
CA LYS A 118 21.53 -4.95 -3.74
C LYS A 118 20.50 -4.10 -2.98
N LYS A 119 19.87 -4.64 -1.93
CA LYS A 119 18.84 -3.94 -1.15
C LYS A 119 19.51 -2.87 -0.28
N ARG A 120 18.94 -1.67 -0.25
CA ARG A 120 19.43 -0.59 0.63
C ARG A 120 19.20 -1.00 2.10
N PRO A 121 20.14 -0.68 3.01
CA PRO A 121 19.91 -0.84 4.44
C PRO A 121 18.73 -0.01 4.91
N THR A 122 17.99 -0.50 5.89
CA THR A 122 16.95 0.29 6.55
C THR A 122 17.60 1.44 7.34
N GLU A 123 17.35 2.68 6.92
CA GLU A 123 17.93 3.89 7.51
C GLU A 123 17.09 4.48 8.67
N PHE A 124 15.96 3.86 8.99
CA PHE A 124 15.05 4.31 10.05
C PHE A 124 15.01 3.34 11.23
N ARG A 125 14.45 3.83 12.33
CA ARG A 125 14.30 3.05 13.55
C ARG A 125 13.14 2.07 13.39
N VAL A 126 13.23 0.92 14.03
CA VAL A 126 12.21 -0.14 13.91
C VAL A 126 11.14 -0.02 15.01
N ASP A 127 11.38 0.82 16.03
CA ASP A 127 10.50 0.95 17.19
C ASP A 127 9.27 1.84 16.97
N LYS A 128 9.19 2.58 15.86
CA LYS A 128 8.06 3.45 15.54
C LYS A 128 7.52 3.24 14.13
N VAL A 129 6.21 3.01 14.04
CA VAL A 129 5.48 2.94 12.77
C VAL A 129 5.42 4.31 12.09
N LEU A 130 5.18 5.37 12.86
CA LEU A 130 5.16 6.74 12.35
C LEU A 130 6.48 7.46 12.66
N GLN A 131 7.13 7.94 11.61
CA GLN A 131 8.35 8.74 11.67
C GLN A 131 8.26 9.91 10.70
N PRO A 132 8.79 11.10 11.04
CA PRO A 132 8.80 12.23 10.13
C PRO A 132 9.58 11.89 8.86
N PHE A 133 9.14 12.45 7.74
CA PHE A 133 9.90 12.40 6.50
C PHE A 133 11.28 13.03 6.71
N ASP A 134 12.29 12.46 6.06
CA ASP A 134 13.68 12.91 6.16
C ASP A 134 14.25 13.05 4.75
N GLU A 135 14.40 14.30 4.30
CA GLU A 135 14.89 14.60 2.95
C GLU A 135 16.35 14.19 2.74
N THR A 136 17.14 14.08 3.82
CA THR A 136 18.55 13.70 3.75
C THR A 136 18.70 12.23 3.36
N LYS A 137 17.79 11.38 3.83
CA LYS A 137 17.72 9.95 3.52
C LYS A 137 17.20 9.70 2.11
N PHE A 138 17.33 8.46 1.64
CA PHE A 138 16.75 8.12 0.34
C PHE A 138 15.23 8.30 0.33
N ASN A 139 14.72 8.91 -0.73
CA ASN A 139 13.30 9.10 -0.98
C ASN A 139 13.05 9.19 -2.50
N PHE A 140 11.81 8.98 -2.94
CA PHE A 140 11.49 8.87 -4.36
C PHE A 140 11.69 10.14 -5.18
N THR A 141 11.84 11.34 -4.58
CA THR A 141 12.22 12.54 -5.36
C THR A 141 13.63 12.43 -5.98
N LYS A 142 14.45 11.48 -5.48
CA LYS A 142 15.84 11.26 -5.90
C LYS A 142 15.99 10.22 -7.02
N VAL A 143 14.91 9.57 -7.45
CA VAL A 143 14.97 8.62 -8.59
C VAL A 143 15.08 9.36 -9.91
N GLY A 144 15.63 8.71 -10.94
CA GLY A 144 15.67 9.26 -12.29
C GLY A 144 14.28 9.29 -12.93
N GLN A 145 13.98 10.30 -13.74
CA GLN A 145 12.70 10.40 -14.47
C GLN A 145 12.49 9.19 -15.40
N GLU A 146 13.56 8.56 -15.89
CA GLU A 146 13.51 7.33 -16.68
C GLU A 146 12.95 6.11 -15.92
N GLU A 147 13.00 6.12 -14.59
CA GLU A 147 12.40 5.08 -13.76
C GLU A 147 10.87 5.26 -13.65
N VAL A 148 10.33 6.44 -13.99
CA VAL A 148 8.89 6.72 -13.95
C VAL A 148 8.22 6.20 -15.22
N LEU A 149 7.11 5.48 -15.04
CA LEU A 149 6.27 5.01 -16.15
C LEU A 149 5.34 6.14 -16.60
N PHE A 150 4.54 6.65 -15.67
CA PHE A 150 3.55 7.70 -15.93
C PHE A 150 3.08 8.39 -14.65
N GLN A 151 2.46 9.54 -14.84
CA GLN A 151 1.67 10.28 -13.86
C GLN A 151 0.29 9.65 -13.71
N LEU A 152 -0.23 9.60 -12.48
CA LEU A 152 -1.53 9.03 -12.16
C LEU A 152 -2.36 10.05 -11.37
N GLU A 153 -3.55 10.35 -11.86
CA GLU A 153 -4.49 11.28 -11.21
C GLU A 153 -5.93 10.79 -11.34
N ALA A 154 -6.85 11.44 -10.63
CA ALA A 154 -8.29 11.22 -10.82
C ALA A 154 -8.79 12.08 -12.00
N SER A 155 -9.65 11.52 -12.84
CA SER A 155 -10.24 12.25 -13.97
C SER A 155 -11.28 13.28 -13.56
N ASP A 156 -11.17 14.49 -14.12
CA ASP A 156 -12.14 15.58 -13.93
C ASP A 156 -13.49 15.32 -14.62
N ASN A 157 -13.50 14.63 -15.76
CA ASN A 157 -14.70 14.42 -16.57
C ASN A 157 -15.34 13.03 -16.38
N GLY A 158 -14.81 12.23 -15.44
CA GLY A 158 -15.35 10.92 -15.12
C GLY A 158 -15.03 9.81 -16.13
N GLU A 159 -14.22 10.10 -17.15
CA GLU A 159 -13.72 9.11 -18.11
C GLU A 159 -12.21 8.90 -17.97
N ALA A 160 -11.75 7.68 -18.22
CA ALA A 160 -10.32 7.41 -18.24
C ALA A 160 -9.66 8.10 -19.44
N GLN A 161 -8.54 8.78 -19.23
CA GLN A 161 -7.81 9.48 -20.28
C GLN A 161 -6.32 9.17 -20.22
N PHE A 162 -5.69 9.10 -21.39
CA PHE A 162 -4.25 8.95 -21.51
C PHE A 162 -3.67 10.07 -22.36
N SER A 163 -2.68 10.77 -21.81
CA SER A 163 -1.89 11.77 -22.50
C SER A 163 -0.43 11.30 -22.53
N PRO A 164 0.15 10.99 -23.70
CA PRO A 164 1.50 10.41 -23.77
C PRO A 164 2.61 11.37 -23.35
N ASN A 165 2.32 12.67 -23.27
CA ASN A 165 3.31 13.69 -23.02
C ASN A 165 2.69 14.89 -22.30
N ALA A 166 2.32 14.70 -21.02
CA ALA A 166 1.72 15.74 -20.20
C ALA A 166 2.80 16.50 -19.39
N PRO A 167 2.62 17.80 -19.14
CA PRO A 167 3.48 18.52 -18.20
C PRO A 167 3.34 17.93 -16.79
N ILE A 168 4.40 18.02 -15.99
CA ILE A 168 4.35 17.67 -14.57
C ILE A 168 3.93 18.92 -13.79
N ASP A 169 2.79 18.84 -13.11
CA ASP A 169 2.29 19.93 -12.26
C ASP A 169 2.89 19.83 -10.86
N VAL A 170 4.07 20.42 -10.66
CA VAL A 170 4.78 20.34 -9.37
C VAL A 170 3.96 20.91 -8.21
N GLU A 171 3.13 21.93 -8.46
CA GLU A 171 2.32 22.59 -7.42
C GLU A 171 1.18 21.69 -6.93
N ASN A 172 0.51 20.98 -7.85
CA ASN A 172 -0.55 20.03 -7.50
C ASN A 172 -0.04 18.66 -7.05
N SER A 173 1.28 18.45 -7.05
CA SER A 173 1.93 17.23 -6.56
C SER A 173 1.29 15.94 -7.11
N PRO A 174 1.52 15.59 -8.39
CA PRO A 174 0.95 14.40 -8.98
C PRO A 174 1.44 13.14 -8.26
N SER A 175 0.68 12.06 -8.45
CA SER A 175 1.12 10.73 -8.06
C SER A 175 1.83 10.07 -9.23
N PHE A 176 2.86 9.27 -8.96
CA PHE A 176 3.63 8.59 -10.00
C PHE A 176 3.54 7.08 -9.87
N VAL A 177 3.52 6.40 -11.02
CA VAL A 177 3.82 4.97 -11.13
C VAL A 177 5.24 4.84 -11.68
N ALA A 178 6.11 4.14 -10.96
CA ALA A 178 7.52 3.95 -11.32
C ALA A 178 7.91 2.47 -11.24
N ILE A 179 8.97 2.06 -11.95
CA ILE A 179 9.49 0.70 -11.79
C ILE A 179 10.06 0.51 -10.39
N ASN A 180 9.93 -0.71 -9.85
CA ASN A 180 10.83 -1.13 -8.79
C ASN A 180 12.11 -1.65 -9.43
N VAL A 181 13.21 -0.89 -9.36
CA VAL A 181 14.51 -1.29 -9.92
C VAL A 181 15.10 -2.59 -9.31
N SER A 182 14.50 -3.11 -8.22
CA SER A 182 14.78 -4.44 -7.63
C SER A 182 13.50 -5.30 -7.59
N PRO A 183 12.97 -5.66 -8.77
CA PRO A 183 11.62 -6.20 -8.92
C PRO A 183 11.54 -7.60 -8.30
N ILE A 184 10.46 -7.88 -7.56
CA ILE A 184 10.20 -9.22 -7.02
C ILE A 184 9.64 -10.13 -8.09
N GLU A 185 8.80 -9.61 -8.97
CA GLU A 185 8.15 -10.37 -10.03
C GLU A 185 7.95 -9.45 -11.25
N TYR A 186 7.54 -10.02 -12.37
CA TYR A 186 7.13 -9.35 -13.58
C TYR A 186 6.11 -8.21 -13.34
N GLY A 187 6.35 -7.08 -14.00
CA GLY A 187 5.53 -5.87 -13.85
C GLY A 187 5.58 -5.24 -12.45
N HIS A 188 6.63 -5.50 -11.66
CA HIS A 188 6.74 -4.89 -10.34
C HIS A 188 6.98 -3.38 -10.41
N VAL A 189 5.96 -2.62 -9.99
CA VAL A 189 5.91 -1.17 -9.95
C VAL A 189 5.69 -0.63 -8.54
N LEU A 190 5.93 0.66 -8.37
CA LEU A 190 5.68 1.45 -7.18
C LEU A 190 4.65 2.51 -7.53
N LEU A 191 3.58 2.61 -6.72
CA LEU A 191 2.70 3.77 -6.72
C LEU A 191 3.19 4.72 -5.64
N ILE A 192 3.49 5.97 -5.99
CA ILE A 192 4.03 7.00 -5.11
C ILE A 192 3.04 8.17 -5.11
N PRO A 193 2.10 8.22 -4.14
CA PRO A 193 1.10 9.27 -4.06
C PRO A 193 1.72 10.62 -3.75
N ARG A 194 1.28 11.67 -4.46
CA ARG A 194 1.60 13.08 -4.19
C ARG A 194 3.06 13.32 -3.84
N ILE A 195 3.94 12.94 -4.76
CA ILE A 195 5.37 12.77 -4.51
C ILE A 195 6.07 14.01 -3.96
N PHE A 196 5.62 15.22 -4.35
CA PHE A 196 6.23 16.47 -3.93
C PHE A 196 5.75 16.94 -2.55
N GLU A 197 4.68 16.35 -2.00
CA GLU A 197 4.26 16.55 -0.60
C GLU A 197 5.18 15.82 0.39
N CYS A 198 6.05 14.92 -0.10
CA CYS A 198 7.02 14.18 0.71
C CYS A 198 6.35 13.46 1.90
N LEU A 199 5.20 12.83 1.65
CA LEU A 199 4.43 12.14 2.68
C LEU A 199 5.29 11.01 3.28
N PRO A 200 5.40 10.88 4.62
CA PRO A 200 6.07 9.73 5.22
C PRO A 200 5.29 8.45 4.92
N GLN A 201 5.89 7.27 5.17
CA GLN A 201 5.26 5.96 4.95
C GLN A 201 4.13 5.70 5.97
N ARG A 202 3.00 6.40 5.75
CA ARG A 202 1.76 6.35 6.54
C ARG A 202 0.56 6.32 5.61
N ILE A 203 -0.50 5.62 6.01
CA ILE A 203 -1.75 5.62 5.26
C ILE A 203 -2.57 6.88 5.58
N ASP A 204 -3.19 7.43 4.55
CA ASP A 204 -4.26 8.43 4.59
C ASP A 204 -5.38 8.02 3.63
N HIS A 205 -6.57 8.61 3.76
CA HIS A 205 -7.74 8.27 2.95
C HIS A 205 -7.51 8.45 1.45
N ALA A 206 -7.00 9.61 1.05
CA ALA A 206 -6.84 9.96 -0.36
C ALA A 206 -5.84 9.03 -1.07
N SER A 207 -4.70 8.77 -0.42
CA SER A 207 -3.66 7.90 -0.95
C SER A 207 -4.09 6.43 -1.01
N PHE A 208 -4.84 5.96 -0.02
CA PHE A 208 -5.38 4.59 -0.03
C PHE A 208 -6.47 4.42 -1.08
N PHE A 209 -7.37 5.40 -1.21
CA PHE A 209 -8.40 5.39 -2.24
C PHE A 209 -7.79 5.37 -3.64
N LEU A 210 -6.75 6.18 -3.90
CA LEU A 210 -6.00 6.14 -5.16
C LEU A 210 -5.42 4.75 -5.46
N ALA A 211 -4.79 4.12 -4.46
CA ALA A 211 -4.25 2.77 -4.60
C ALA A 211 -5.36 1.75 -4.93
N LEU A 212 -6.51 1.86 -4.29
CA LEU A 212 -7.67 1.02 -4.57
C LEU A 212 -8.21 1.26 -5.98
N GLN A 213 -8.36 2.51 -6.42
CA GLN A 213 -8.78 2.85 -7.78
C GLN A 213 -7.83 2.28 -8.83
N MET A 214 -6.51 2.33 -8.62
CA MET A 214 -5.53 1.73 -9.52
C MET A 214 -5.78 0.23 -9.71
N THR A 215 -6.07 -0.52 -8.63
CA THR A 215 -6.34 -1.97 -8.72
C THR A 215 -7.67 -2.29 -9.41
N VAL A 216 -8.69 -1.47 -9.20
CA VAL A 216 -9.99 -1.60 -9.88
C VAL A 216 -9.85 -1.32 -11.37
N GLU A 217 -9.14 -0.24 -11.72
CA GLU A 217 -8.91 0.17 -13.10
C GLU A 217 -8.04 -0.84 -13.87
N ALA A 218 -7.02 -1.41 -13.23
CA ALA A 218 -6.21 -2.47 -13.83
C ALA A 218 -7.07 -3.70 -14.18
N GLY A 219 -8.13 -3.96 -13.41
CA GLY A 219 -9.14 -4.97 -13.73
C GLY A 219 -8.61 -6.42 -13.77
N ASN A 220 -7.38 -6.66 -13.34
CA ASN A 220 -6.69 -7.93 -13.45
C ASN A 220 -6.58 -8.62 -12.09
N PRO A 221 -7.15 -9.83 -11.88
CA PRO A 221 -7.13 -10.51 -10.59
C PRO A 221 -5.73 -10.98 -10.17
N TYR A 222 -4.78 -11.01 -11.10
CA TYR A 222 -3.38 -11.36 -10.85
C TYR A 222 -2.50 -10.14 -10.55
N PHE A 223 -3.02 -8.92 -10.76
CA PHE A 223 -2.41 -7.69 -10.30
C PHE A 223 -2.78 -7.46 -8.84
N ARG A 224 -1.76 -7.45 -7.98
CA ARG A 224 -1.94 -7.22 -6.54
C ARG A 224 -1.17 -5.99 -6.13
N LEU A 225 -1.76 -5.21 -5.25
CA LEU A 225 -1.12 -4.05 -4.66
C LEU A 225 -0.93 -4.28 -3.17
N GLY A 226 0.29 -4.10 -2.71
CA GLY A 226 0.72 -4.31 -1.35
C GLY A 226 1.23 -3.03 -0.70
N TYR A 227 1.00 -2.91 0.60
CA TYR A 227 1.54 -1.87 1.47
C TYR A 227 2.28 -2.50 2.65
N ASN A 228 3.38 -1.86 3.04
CA ASN A 228 4.13 -2.20 4.24
C ASN A 228 4.24 -0.93 5.09
N SER A 229 3.90 -1.00 6.38
CA SER A 229 4.22 0.08 7.32
C SER A 229 5.70 0.03 7.72
N LEU A 230 6.23 1.12 8.31
CA LEU A 230 7.47 0.99 9.09
C LEU A 230 7.23 0.00 10.25
N GLY A 231 8.23 -0.81 10.59
CA GLY A 231 8.09 -1.94 11.50
C GLY A 231 7.51 -3.22 10.86
N ALA A 232 6.94 -3.12 9.65
CA ALA A 232 6.42 -4.25 8.88
C ALA A 232 7.14 -4.39 7.53
N PHE A 233 8.46 -4.18 7.53
CA PHE A 233 9.38 -4.35 6.40
C PHE A 233 9.22 -3.39 5.22
N ALA A 234 8.56 -2.23 5.40
CA ALA A 234 8.90 -1.06 4.60
C ALA A 234 10.41 -0.79 4.71
N THR A 235 11.00 -0.16 3.69
CA THR A 235 12.44 0.20 3.69
C THR A 235 12.74 1.63 3.28
N ILE A 236 11.71 2.39 2.91
CA ILE A 236 11.79 3.80 2.55
C ILE A 236 10.70 4.53 3.33
N ASN A 237 11.04 5.65 3.97
CA ASN A 237 10.07 6.52 4.66
C ASN A 237 9.58 7.64 3.73
N HIS A 238 8.96 7.24 2.63
CA HIS A 238 8.25 8.08 1.69
C HIS A 238 7.09 7.23 1.19
N LEU A 239 5.86 7.69 1.35
CA LEU A 239 4.63 6.96 1.04
C LEU A 239 4.71 6.30 -0.33
N HIS A 240 4.65 4.97 -0.33
CA HIS A 240 4.56 4.17 -1.53
C HIS A 240 3.79 2.87 -1.26
N PHE A 241 3.14 2.42 -2.33
CA PHE A 241 2.61 1.08 -2.47
C PHE A 241 3.46 0.32 -3.50
N GLN A 242 3.41 -1.00 -3.45
CA GLN A 242 4.11 -1.88 -4.38
C GLN A 242 3.09 -2.73 -5.09
N ALA A 243 3.23 -2.98 -6.38
CA ALA A 243 2.34 -3.87 -7.08
C ALA A 243 3.10 -4.71 -8.10
N TYR A 244 2.63 -5.93 -8.37
CA TYR A 244 3.15 -6.78 -9.44
C TYR A 244 2.10 -7.79 -9.90
N TYR A 245 2.44 -8.51 -10.97
CA TYR A 245 1.63 -9.53 -11.58
C TYR A 245 2.12 -10.91 -11.21
N LEU A 246 1.25 -11.76 -10.66
CA LEU A 246 1.55 -13.17 -10.55
C LEU A 246 0.32 -13.98 -10.89
N ALA A 247 0.40 -14.74 -11.97
CA ALA A 247 -0.70 -15.52 -12.57
C ALA A 247 -1.08 -16.77 -11.75
N MET A 248 -1.05 -16.66 -10.43
CA MET A 248 -1.36 -17.70 -9.44
C MET A 248 -2.14 -17.06 -8.29
N PRO A 249 -3.18 -17.73 -7.73
CA PRO A 249 -3.82 -17.28 -6.50
C PRO A 249 -2.84 -17.41 -5.33
N PHE A 250 -2.76 -16.39 -4.50
CA PHE A 250 -1.95 -16.41 -3.29
C PHE A 250 -2.60 -17.33 -2.25
N PRO A 251 -1.82 -18.04 -1.41
CA PRO A 251 -2.34 -18.84 -0.31
C PRO A 251 -3.37 -18.11 0.57
N ILE A 252 -3.11 -16.84 0.91
CA ILE A 252 -4.02 -16.04 1.74
C ILE A 252 -5.39 -15.80 1.07
N GLU A 253 -5.44 -15.76 -0.26
CA GLU A 253 -6.68 -15.52 -1.00
C GLU A 253 -7.63 -16.71 -0.93
N LYS A 254 -7.06 -17.92 -0.80
CA LYS A 254 -7.77 -19.19 -0.66
C LYS A 254 -8.20 -19.49 0.78
N ALA A 255 -7.60 -18.82 1.76
CA ALA A 255 -7.89 -19.05 3.16
C ALA A 255 -9.35 -18.68 3.49
N PRO A 256 -10.04 -19.52 4.29
CA PRO A 256 -11.42 -19.26 4.66
C PRO A 256 -11.53 -18.01 5.54
N THR A 257 -12.70 -17.38 5.54
CA THR A 257 -12.98 -16.22 6.39
C THR A 257 -14.25 -16.45 7.20
N LYS A 258 -14.32 -15.86 8.40
CA LYS A 258 -15.54 -15.81 9.21
C LYS A 258 -15.97 -14.37 9.37
N LYS A 259 -17.16 -14.06 8.87
CA LYS A 259 -17.78 -12.74 9.02
C LYS A 259 -17.86 -12.37 10.50
N ILE A 260 -17.39 -11.16 10.84
CA ILE A 260 -17.54 -10.56 12.16
C ILE A 260 -18.76 -9.66 12.15
N THR A 261 -18.80 -8.70 11.22
CA THR A 261 -19.86 -7.71 11.13
C THR A 261 -20.06 -7.19 9.70
N LYS A 262 -21.09 -6.37 9.49
CA LYS A 262 -21.29 -5.55 8.30
C LYS A 262 -21.49 -4.11 8.80
N LEU A 263 -20.68 -3.19 8.29
CA LEU A 263 -20.73 -1.77 8.62
C LEU A 263 -21.97 -1.11 8.00
N SER A 264 -22.27 0.10 8.47
CA SER A 264 -23.46 0.86 8.06
C SER A 264 -23.46 1.21 6.57
N ASP A 265 -22.27 1.42 6.01
CA ASP A 265 -21.98 1.70 4.60
C ASP A 265 -21.88 0.44 3.71
N GLY A 266 -22.24 -0.72 4.25
CA GLY A 266 -22.29 -1.97 3.51
C GLY A 266 -21.00 -2.78 3.50
N VAL A 267 -19.90 -2.27 4.06
CA VAL A 267 -18.60 -2.99 4.09
C VAL A 267 -18.70 -4.20 5.03
N LYS A 268 -18.34 -5.37 4.52
CA LYS A 268 -18.27 -6.62 5.29
C LYS A 268 -16.87 -6.76 5.86
N VAL A 269 -16.78 -6.95 7.18
CA VAL A 269 -15.52 -7.21 7.88
C VAL A 269 -15.52 -8.65 8.41
N SER A 270 -14.49 -9.40 8.06
CA SER A 270 -14.31 -10.81 8.43
C SER A 270 -12.95 -11.04 9.07
N LYS A 271 -12.82 -12.07 9.92
CA LYS A 271 -11.50 -12.57 10.32
C LYS A 271 -11.03 -13.67 9.37
N LEU A 272 -9.73 -13.67 9.09
CA LEU A 272 -9.06 -14.75 8.38
C LEU A 272 -8.98 -16.00 9.28
N LEU A 273 -9.25 -17.17 8.71
CA LEU A 273 -9.19 -18.46 9.39
C LEU A 273 -8.20 -19.39 8.70
N ASN A 274 -7.69 -20.37 9.45
CA ASN A 274 -6.78 -21.40 8.96
C ASN A 274 -5.62 -20.82 8.15
N TYR A 275 -4.99 -19.76 8.66
CA TYR A 275 -3.84 -19.13 8.04
C TYR A 275 -2.87 -18.72 9.15
N PRO A 276 -1.54 -18.82 8.95
CA PRO A 276 -0.58 -18.62 10.04
C PRO A 276 -0.55 -17.18 10.56
N VAL A 277 -0.93 -16.20 9.73
CA VAL A 277 -1.03 -14.78 10.10
C VAL A 277 -2.49 -14.42 10.37
N ARG A 278 -2.77 -13.89 11.57
CA ARG A 278 -4.10 -13.36 11.90
C ARG A 278 -4.33 -12.02 11.19
N GLY A 279 -5.52 -11.83 10.64
CA GLY A 279 -5.84 -10.61 9.90
C GLY A 279 -7.33 -10.41 9.67
N LEU A 280 -7.66 -9.16 9.35
CA LEU A 280 -9.01 -8.75 8.96
C LEU A 280 -9.12 -8.72 7.44
N VAL A 281 -10.29 -9.06 6.94
CA VAL A 281 -10.63 -9.03 5.51
C VAL A 281 -11.83 -8.12 5.31
N PHE A 282 -11.66 -7.13 4.44
CA PHE A 282 -12.67 -6.13 4.09
C PHE A 282 -13.13 -6.35 2.65
N GLU A 283 -14.44 -6.42 2.45
CA GLU A 283 -15.09 -6.69 1.16
C GLU A 283 -16.40 -5.90 1.04
N GLY A 284 -16.83 -5.57 -0.17
CA GLY A 284 -18.11 -4.91 -0.42
C GLY A 284 -18.10 -3.41 -0.11
N GLY A 285 -19.20 -2.89 0.44
CA GLY A 285 -19.46 -1.45 0.56
C GLY A 285 -20.43 -0.94 -0.51
N HIS A 286 -21.21 0.09 -0.18
CA HIS A 286 -22.11 0.75 -1.12
C HIS A 286 -21.36 1.50 -2.22
N THR A 287 -20.18 2.03 -1.89
CA THR A 287 -19.26 2.68 -2.83
C THR A 287 -17.84 2.15 -2.63
N LEU A 288 -16.96 2.37 -3.61
CA LEU A 288 -15.54 2.05 -3.48
C LEU A 288 -14.88 2.88 -2.37
N GLU A 289 -15.36 4.12 -2.19
CA GLU A 289 -14.91 5.03 -1.15
C GLU A 289 -15.26 4.54 0.26
N SER A 290 -16.45 3.94 0.46
CA SER A 290 -16.82 3.27 1.72
C SER A 290 -15.79 2.19 2.11
N LEU A 291 -15.44 1.32 1.16
CA LEU A 291 -14.43 0.28 1.39
C LEU A 291 -13.05 0.89 1.70
N ALA A 292 -12.63 1.90 0.92
CA ALA A 292 -11.36 2.58 1.15
C ALA A 292 -11.30 3.24 2.52
N ASN A 293 -12.35 3.96 2.91
CA ASN A 293 -12.45 4.66 4.19
C ASN A 293 -12.42 3.69 5.37
N ALA A 294 -13.19 2.59 5.32
CA ALA A 294 -13.17 1.59 6.38
C ALA A 294 -11.78 0.98 6.59
N VAL A 295 -11.04 0.71 5.50
CA VAL A 295 -9.67 0.18 5.59
C VAL A 295 -8.67 1.24 6.02
N SER A 296 -8.76 2.46 5.49
CA SER A 296 -7.83 3.54 5.86
C SER A 296 -7.99 3.92 7.32
N GLU A 297 -9.21 3.97 7.86
CA GLU A 297 -9.46 4.17 9.29
C GLU A 297 -8.82 3.08 10.16
N ALA A 298 -8.96 1.82 9.74
CA ALA A 298 -8.29 0.72 10.42
C ALA A 298 -6.75 0.90 10.40
N CYS A 299 -6.17 1.26 9.25
CA CYS A 299 -4.73 1.51 9.10
C CYS A 299 -4.26 2.71 9.95
N ILE A 300 -5.04 3.79 9.98
CA ILE A 300 -4.79 5.00 10.76
C ILE A 300 -4.81 4.68 12.26
N CYS A 301 -5.76 3.86 12.70
CA CYS A 301 -5.80 3.35 14.07
C CYS A 301 -4.52 2.56 14.41
N LEU A 302 -4.11 1.61 13.56
CA LEU A 302 -2.90 0.81 13.80
C LEU A 302 -1.63 1.66 13.88
N GLN A 303 -1.44 2.61 12.94
CA GLN A 303 -0.25 3.46 12.94
C GLN A 303 -0.18 4.42 14.13
N HIS A 304 -1.33 4.94 14.62
CA HIS A 304 -1.37 5.77 15.83
C HIS A 304 -1.12 4.95 17.11
N ASN A 305 -1.53 3.69 17.14
CA ASN A 305 -1.26 2.77 18.23
C ASN A 305 0.09 2.03 18.10
N ASN A 306 0.95 2.47 17.17
CA ASN A 306 2.27 1.91 16.92
C ASN A 306 2.27 0.39 16.65
N VAL A 307 1.22 -0.13 16.02
CA VAL A 307 1.12 -1.53 15.61
C VAL A 307 1.59 -1.64 14.16
N PRO A 308 2.69 -2.35 13.86
CA PRO A 308 3.12 -2.56 12.48
C PRO A 308 2.11 -3.42 11.71
N TYR A 309 1.92 -3.14 10.42
CA TYR A 309 0.96 -3.84 9.59
C TYR A 309 1.32 -3.84 8.11
N ASN A 310 0.69 -4.76 7.40
CA ASN A 310 0.70 -4.82 5.94
C ASN A 310 -0.72 -4.80 5.41
N VAL A 311 -0.88 -4.35 4.17
CA VAL A 311 -2.16 -4.40 3.46
C VAL A 311 -1.95 -5.06 2.12
N LEU A 312 -2.78 -6.05 1.78
CA LEU A 312 -2.86 -6.62 0.44
C LEU A 312 -4.22 -6.27 -0.17
N ILE A 313 -4.21 -5.58 -1.30
CA ILE A 313 -5.38 -5.37 -2.18
C ILE A 313 -5.31 -6.43 -3.29
N SER A 314 -6.38 -7.21 -3.41
CA SER A 314 -6.49 -8.36 -4.31
C SER A 314 -7.83 -8.40 -5.03
N ASP A 315 -7.97 -9.34 -5.96
CA ASP A 315 -9.21 -9.60 -6.71
C ASP A 315 -9.79 -8.32 -7.35
N CYS A 316 -8.97 -7.62 -8.14
CA CYS A 316 -9.34 -6.36 -8.80
C CYS A 316 -9.86 -5.29 -7.83
N GLY A 317 -9.31 -5.21 -6.62
CA GLY A 317 -9.72 -4.26 -5.60
C GLY A 317 -10.94 -4.67 -4.75
N ARG A 318 -11.51 -5.87 -4.97
CA ARG A 318 -12.70 -6.31 -4.22
C ARG A 318 -12.41 -6.84 -2.83
N LYS A 319 -11.19 -7.32 -2.58
CA LYS A 319 -10.81 -7.99 -1.34
C LYS A 319 -9.53 -7.41 -0.78
N ILE A 320 -9.62 -6.87 0.44
CA ILE A 320 -8.51 -6.21 1.10
C ILE A 320 -8.18 -6.91 2.41
N PHE A 321 -6.93 -7.33 2.56
CA PHE A 321 -6.42 -7.97 3.77
C PHE A 321 -5.61 -6.97 4.58
N LEU A 322 -5.96 -6.79 5.85
CA LEU A 322 -5.20 -6.02 6.82
C LEU A 322 -4.54 -6.97 7.83
N LEU A 323 -3.21 -6.94 7.87
CA LEU A 323 -2.39 -7.93 8.57
C LEU A 323 -1.47 -7.22 9.58
N PRO A 324 -1.93 -7.01 10.83
CA PRO A 324 -1.06 -6.59 11.92
C PRO A 324 0.04 -7.64 12.18
N GLN A 325 1.27 -7.20 12.40
CA GLN A 325 2.41 -8.10 12.66
C GLN A 325 3.38 -7.55 13.71
N CYS A 326 4.18 -8.44 14.29
CA CYS A 326 5.18 -8.10 15.32
C CYS A 326 6.58 -8.68 15.06
N TYR A 327 6.87 -9.18 13.86
CA TYR A 327 8.11 -9.91 13.61
C TYR A 327 9.38 -9.07 13.83
N ALA A 328 9.38 -7.82 13.36
CA ALA A 328 10.53 -6.93 13.51
C ALA A 328 10.83 -6.58 15.00
N GLU A 329 9.79 -6.48 15.81
CA GLU A 329 9.89 -6.30 17.27
C GLU A 329 10.47 -7.56 17.92
N LYS A 330 9.90 -8.74 17.64
CA LYS A 330 10.44 -10.02 18.11
C LYS A 330 11.91 -10.22 17.74
N GLN A 331 12.29 -9.86 16.51
CA GLN A 331 13.69 -9.92 16.08
C GLN A 331 14.58 -9.02 16.93
N ALA A 332 14.12 -7.81 17.27
CA ALA A 332 14.88 -6.87 18.09
C ALA A 332 14.95 -7.30 19.57
N LEU A 333 13.93 -8.03 20.06
CA LEU A 333 13.91 -8.63 21.39
C LEU A 333 14.68 -9.95 21.48
N GLY A 334 15.11 -10.53 20.35
CA GLY A 334 15.83 -11.80 20.30
C GLY A 334 14.95 -13.02 20.49
N GLU A 335 13.64 -12.89 20.26
CA GLU A 335 12.64 -13.95 20.42
C GLU A 335 12.54 -14.86 19.19
N VAL A 336 13.07 -14.43 18.05
CA VAL A 336 13.08 -15.21 16.80
C VAL A 336 14.23 -16.22 16.81
N SER A 337 13.92 -17.46 16.45
CA SER A 337 14.91 -18.54 16.40
C SER A 337 16.07 -18.26 15.44
N ALA A 338 17.26 -18.76 15.77
CA ALA A 338 18.45 -18.61 14.94
C ALA A 338 18.27 -19.20 13.52
N GLU A 339 17.56 -20.33 13.42
CA GLU A 339 17.21 -20.99 12.14
C GLU A 339 16.44 -20.04 11.22
N LEU A 340 15.40 -19.37 11.74
CA LEU A 340 14.61 -18.42 10.94
C LEU A 340 15.40 -17.17 10.57
N LEU A 341 16.23 -16.66 11.48
CA LEU A 341 17.12 -15.53 11.17
C LEU A 341 18.12 -15.86 10.07
N GLU A 342 18.59 -17.11 9.99
CA GLU A 342 19.54 -17.58 8.99
C GLU A 342 18.96 -17.60 7.57
N THR A 343 17.64 -17.82 7.43
CA THR A 343 16.94 -17.69 6.13
C THR A 343 17.00 -16.26 5.59
N GLN A 344 17.18 -15.28 6.48
CA GLN A 344 17.13 -13.85 6.22
C GLN A 344 15.81 -13.39 5.56
N VAL A 345 14.75 -14.19 5.55
CA VAL A 345 13.48 -13.79 4.96
C VAL A 345 12.90 -12.63 5.78
N ASN A 346 12.51 -11.57 5.07
CA ASN A 346 11.83 -10.42 5.66
C ASN A 346 10.36 -10.58 5.31
N PRO A 347 9.48 -10.92 6.26
CA PRO A 347 8.08 -11.19 5.97
C PRO A 347 7.30 -9.89 5.75
N ALA A 348 7.46 -9.31 4.55
CA ALA A 348 6.68 -8.19 4.08
C ALA A 348 5.35 -8.70 3.49
N VAL A 349 4.57 -7.79 2.92
CA VAL A 349 3.23 -8.08 2.37
C VAL A 349 3.19 -9.29 1.44
N TRP A 350 4.24 -9.53 0.64
CA TRP A 350 4.27 -10.64 -0.32
C TRP A 350 4.44 -11.99 0.38
N GLU A 351 5.42 -12.09 1.29
CA GLU A 351 5.71 -13.30 2.03
C GLU A 351 4.56 -13.68 2.97
N ILE A 352 4.01 -12.72 3.72
CA ILE A 352 2.88 -12.99 4.62
C ILE A 352 1.63 -13.42 3.84
N SER A 353 1.49 -12.99 2.59
CA SER A 353 0.38 -13.39 1.73
C SER A 353 0.61 -14.74 1.04
N GLY A 354 1.80 -15.30 1.20
CA GLY A 354 2.16 -16.65 0.79
C GLY A 354 3.02 -16.75 -0.47
N HIS A 355 3.55 -15.62 -0.97
CA HIS A 355 4.63 -15.60 -1.94
C HIS A 355 5.98 -15.47 -1.22
N MET A 356 6.59 -16.63 -0.93
CA MET A 356 7.83 -16.77 -0.20
C MET A 356 9.04 -16.45 -1.08
N VAL A 357 9.57 -15.22 -0.97
CA VAL A 357 10.79 -14.79 -1.66
C VAL A 357 12.01 -15.23 -0.88
N LEU A 358 12.60 -16.34 -1.30
CA LEU A 358 13.73 -17.02 -0.67
C LEU A 358 15.06 -16.49 -1.23
N LYS A 359 16.08 -16.44 -0.36
CA LYS A 359 17.36 -15.80 -0.66
C LYS A 359 18.51 -16.77 -0.93
N ARG A 360 18.34 -18.04 -0.55
CA ARG A 360 19.36 -19.09 -0.64
C ARG A 360 18.79 -20.27 -1.39
N LYS A 361 19.58 -20.85 -2.31
CA LYS A 361 19.19 -22.07 -3.02
C LYS A 361 18.77 -23.20 -2.09
N LYS A 362 19.48 -23.39 -0.97
CA LYS A 362 19.12 -24.38 0.06
C LYS A 362 17.68 -24.23 0.57
N ASP A 363 17.31 -23.01 0.97
CA ASP A 363 15.96 -22.74 1.51
C ASP A 363 14.88 -22.98 0.45
N TYR A 364 15.20 -22.69 -0.81
CA TYR A 364 14.30 -22.94 -1.94
C TYR A 364 14.14 -24.43 -2.22
N ASP A 365 15.24 -25.19 -2.27
CA ASP A 365 15.20 -26.62 -2.55
C ASP A 365 14.46 -27.37 -1.43
N GLU A 366 14.70 -27.00 -0.17
CA GLU A 366 14.08 -27.56 1.04
C GLU A 366 12.73 -26.90 1.42
N ALA A 367 12.19 -26.00 0.57
CA ALA A 367 10.96 -25.27 0.85
C ALA A 367 9.78 -26.23 1.08
N SER A 368 9.10 -26.06 2.21
CA SER A 368 7.93 -26.86 2.63
C SER A 368 6.87 -25.98 3.27
N GLU A 369 5.61 -26.45 3.29
CA GLU A 369 4.53 -25.70 3.95
C GLU A 369 4.80 -25.53 5.43
N ALA A 370 5.40 -26.53 6.08
CA ALA A 370 5.77 -26.46 7.48
C ALA A 370 6.80 -25.34 7.75
N ASN A 371 7.76 -25.13 6.85
CA ASN A 371 8.75 -24.05 6.98
C ASN A 371 8.10 -22.68 6.77
N ALA A 372 7.26 -22.53 5.75
CA ALA A 372 6.51 -21.29 5.51
C ALA A 372 5.59 -20.96 6.69
N TRP A 373 4.84 -21.96 7.18
CA TRP A 373 3.95 -21.81 8.33
C TRP A 373 4.70 -21.39 9.59
N ARG A 374 5.84 -22.03 9.88
CA ARG A 374 6.67 -21.70 11.05
C ARG A 374 7.14 -20.25 11.02
N LEU A 375 7.64 -19.78 9.87
CA LEU A 375 8.05 -18.39 9.72
C LEU A 375 6.85 -17.44 9.92
N LEU A 376 5.73 -17.69 9.25
CA LEU A 376 4.57 -16.80 9.28
C LEU A 376 3.87 -16.80 10.65
N ALA A 377 3.90 -17.90 11.39
CA ALA A 377 3.40 -17.95 12.76
C ALA A 377 4.18 -17.02 13.69
N GLU A 378 5.49 -16.83 13.46
CA GLU A 378 6.27 -15.84 14.21
C GLU A 378 5.87 -14.41 13.90
N VAL A 379 5.35 -14.16 12.70
CA VAL A 379 4.91 -12.83 12.25
C VAL A 379 3.60 -12.42 12.91
N SER A 380 2.71 -13.38 13.10
CA SER A 380 1.39 -13.15 13.68
C SER A 380 1.48 -12.59 15.09
N LEU A 381 0.53 -11.70 15.41
CA LEU A 381 0.19 -11.39 16.79
C LEU A 381 -0.31 -12.65 17.53
N SER A 382 -0.14 -12.66 18.85
CA SER A 382 -0.85 -13.60 19.72
C SER A 382 -2.36 -13.41 19.58
N GLU A 383 -3.14 -14.41 19.99
CA GLU A 383 -4.60 -14.33 19.93
C GLU A 383 -5.15 -13.17 20.76
N GLU A 384 -4.71 -13.04 22.02
CA GLU A 384 -5.10 -11.96 22.92
C GLU A 384 -4.78 -10.57 22.33
N ARG A 385 -3.56 -10.38 21.82
CA ARG A 385 -3.16 -9.10 21.23
C ARG A 385 -3.91 -8.82 19.94
N TYR A 386 -4.21 -9.84 19.13
CA TYR A 386 -5.01 -9.69 17.93
C TYR A 386 -6.44 -9.26 18.25
N GLU A 387 -7.06 -9.83 19.29
CA GLU A 387 -8.40 -9.43 19.75
C GLU A 387 -8.43 -7.99 20.26
N GLU A 388 -7.44 -7.59 21.05
CA GLU A 388 -7.28 -6.21 21.52
C GLU A 388 -7.15 -5.23 20.35
N VAL A 389 -6.24 -5.51 19.41
CA VAL A 389 -6.03 -4.68 18.21
C VAL A 389 -7.29 -4.61 17.35
N THR A 390 -8.00 -5.73 17.20
CA THR A 390 -9.26 -5.79 16.47
C THR A 390 -10.33 -4.92 17.13
N ALA A 391 -10.42 -4.92 18.47
CA ALA A 391 -11.34 -4.06 19.20
C ALA A 391 -11.03 -2.56 19.00
N LEU A 392 -9.74 -2.18 19.04
CA LEU A 392 -9.30 -0.80 18.76
C LEU A 392 -9.68 -0.36 17.34
N VAL A 393 -9.49 -1.23 16.35
CA VAL A 393 -9.88 -0.96 14.95
C VAL A 393 -11.40 -0.72 14.86
N PHE A 394 -12.22 -1.58 15.46
CA PHE A 394 -13.67 -1.39 15.42
C PHE A 394 -14.14 -0.14 16.16
N GLN A 395 -13.49 0.24 17.26
CA GLN A 395 -13.78 1.49 17.96
C GLN A 395 -13.49 2.72 17.10
N ALA A 396 -12.36 2.72 16.37
CA ALA A 396 -11.99 3.81 15.47
C ALA A 396 -12.99 3.95 14.31
N ILE A 397 -13.31 2.85 13.63
CA ILE A 397 -14.29 2.85 12.53
C ILE A 397 -15.65 3.36 13.01
N ALA A 398 -16.13 2.90 14.17
CA ALA A 398 -17.43 3.32 14.71
C ALA A 398 -17.48 4.79 15.12
N SER A 399 -16.35 5.37 15.52
CA SER A 399 -16.27 6.78 15.93
C SER A 399 -16.41 7.74 14.73
N VAL A 400 -16.00 7.31 13.54
CA VAL A 400 -16.18 8.07 12.29
C VAL A 400 -17.62 7.98 11.79
N ASP A 401 -18.25 6.80 11.87
CA ASP A 401 -19.68 6.64 11.54
C ASP A 401 -20.60 7.56 12.37
N LEU A 402 -20.20 7.91 13.60
CA LEU A 402 -20.94 8.83 14.47
C LEU A 402 -20.64 10.32 14.17
N SER A 403 -19.43 10.66 13.73
CA SER A 403 -19.05 12.05 13.42
C SER A 403 -19.58 12.51 12.06
N VAL A 404 -19.88 11.58 11.14
CA VAL A 404 -20.45 11.87 9.81
C VAL A 404 -21.98 12.06 9.84
N LYS A 405 -22.63 11.99 11.02
CA LYS A 405 -24.04 12.39 11.20
C LYS A 405 -24.17 13.83 11.74
N PRO A 406 -24.20 14.88 10.91
CA PRO A 406 -24.75 16.16 11.32
C PRO A 406 -26.28 16.08 11.38
N GLN A 407 -26.82 16.71 12.41
CA GLN A 407 -28.24 16.86 12.70
C GLN A 407 -28.98 17.53 11.53
N CYS A 408 -30.03 16.89 11.03
CA CYS A 408 -31.22 17.60 10.53
C CYS A 408 -32.37 17.19 11.44
N ALA A 409 -32.57 17.92 12.52
CA ALA A 409 -33.87 17.98 13.15
C ALA A 409 -34.75 18.83 12.21
N GLU A 410 -35.78 18.22 11.65
CA GLU A 410 -36.84 18.91 10.94
C GLU A 410 -37.52 19.88 11.92
N GLU A 411 -37.34 21.18 11.72
CA GLU A 411 -38.24 22.18 12.33
C GLU A 411 -39.59 22.08 11.62
N VAL A 412 -40.60 21.68 12.37
CA VAL A 412 -42.00 21.66 11.92
C VAL A 412 -42.54 23.09 12.01
N ASP A 413 -42.90 23.63 10.85
CA ASP A 413 -43.67 24.87 10.71
C ASP A 413 -44.97 24.83 11.53
N SER A 414 -45.21 25.88 12.32
CA SER A 414 -46.58 26.30 12.63
C SER A 414 -46.68 27.83 12.73
N VAL A 415 -47.59 28.37 11.92
CA VAL A 415 -47.85 29.79 11.68
C VAL A 415 -48.92 30.34 12.63
N SER A 416 -48.75 31.62 13.01
CA SER A 416 -49.75 32.68 13.37
C SER A 416 -49.40 33.35 14.71
N SER A 417 -49.57 34.65 14.97
CA SER A 417 -50.00 35.84 14.23
C SER A 417 -49.75 37.08 15.12
N GLY A 418 -49.32 38.20 14.52
CA GLY A 418 -49.64 39.58 14.91
C GLY A 418 -49.33 40.11 16.33
N THR A 419 -48.48 41.15 16.41
CA THR A 419 -48.77 42.56 16.81
C THR A 419 -47.60 43.16 17.62
N GLN A 420 -46.97 44.22 17.10
CA GLN A 420 -46.02 45.14 17.78
C GLN A 420 -46.77 46.15 18.69
N PRO A 421 -46.15 47.15 19.38
CA PRO A 421 -44.73 47.44 19.71
C PRO A 421 -44.52 47.88 21.20
N ALA A 422 -43.27 48.10 21.64
CA ALA A 422 -42.83 49.36 22.28
C ALA A 422 -41.38 49.29 22.81
N MET A 423 -40.69 50.41 22.64
CA MET A 423 -39.33 50.75 23.08
C MET A 423 -39.16 50.81 24.60
N VAL A 424 -37.92 50.72 25.11
CA VAL A 424 -37.20 51.78 25.87
C VAL A 424 -35.80 51.29 26.27
N ALA A 425 -34.86 52.24 26.24
CA ALA A 425 -33.41 52.14 26.46
C ALA A 425 -32.98 51.89 27.92
N GLY A 426 -31.71 51.51 28.13
CA GLY A 426 -31.06 51.69 29.44
C GLY A 426 -29.78 50.88 29.70
N SER A 427 -28.65 51.38 29.18
CA SER A 427 -27.27 51.35 29.71
C SER A 427 -26.77 50.28 30.72
N GLN A 428 -25.62 49.69 30.33
CA GLN A 428 -24.40 49.42 31.11
C GLN A 428 -24.51 48.72 32.47
N GLN A 429 -23.88 47.54 32.58
CA GLN A 429 -22.67 47.42 33.41
C GLN A 429 -21.83 46.18 33.07
N CYS A 430 -20.56 46.48 32.85
CA CYS A 430 -19.43 45.57 32.78
C CYS A 430 -19.11 45.05 34.19
N LEU A 431 -18.80 43.77 34.36
CA LEU A 431 -17.94 43.29 35.45
C LEU A 431 -17.32 41.94 35.06
N VAL A 432 -16.01 42.00 34.83
CA VAL A 432 -15.05 40.90 34.77
C VAL A 432 -14.57 40.60 36.20
N LEU A 433 -14.07 39.37 36.39
CA LEU A 433 -13.28 38.78 37.50
C LEU A 433 -14.08 37.71 38.26
N GLN A 434 -13.59 36.47 38.42
CA GLN A 434 -12.22 35.93 38.38
C GLN A 434 -12.14 34.62 37.58
#